data_AF-D7EC18-F1
#
_entry.id   AF-D7EC18-F1
#
_cell.length_a   1.000
_cell.length_b   1.000
_cell.length_c   1.000
_cell.angle_alpha   90.00
_cell.angle_beta   90.00
_cell.angle_gamma   90.00
#
_symmetry.space_group_name_H-M   'P 1'
#
loop_
_entity.id
_entity.type
_entity.pdbx_description
1 polymer ?
#
loop_
_entity_poly.entity_id
_entity_poly.type
_entity_poly.pdbx_seq_one_letter_code
_entity_poly.pdbx_strand_id
1 'polypeptide(L)'
;MKTIYKISICIVLSIIIIFGFLSYHNMYNRSLIHHYTYSINIATDSPLDNVTLYIPLPVMNDSSPVGQNMVDEYNDKESRWKFALVDTKHGPMISMKTDNVEPRFGLKGGGPETYTVPIVFDTMLFVERMIDTKNSIDNEPLMMPKYNLRYTGNNHYYINGDVYEYDSKIYAYYETPNDANVGITVNFDGYNEWWTGGSTSNHYHENILIDLSGPQNGWVTINCKLVTGDGTYLGILKHLLKI
;
A
#
# COMPACT_ATOMS: atom_id res chain seq x y z
N MET A 1 59.09 -19.58 7.53
CA MET A 1 58.16 -20.16 6.53
C MET A 1 56.71 -20.30 7.03
N LYS A 2 56.44 -21.01 8.14
CA LYS A 2 55.06 -21.21 8.65
C LYS A 2 54.30 -19.90 8.98
N THR A 3 55.00 -18.89 9.51
CA THR A 3 54.38 -17.59 9.89
C THR A 3 53.97 -16.76 8.67
N ILE A 4 54.81 -16.73 7.63
CA ILE A 4 54.53 -15.97 6.39
C ILE A 4 53.33 -16.56 5.65
N TYR A 5 53.22 -17.89 5.58
CA TYR A 5 52.08 -18.59 4.98
C TYR A 5 50.74 -18.27 5.69
N LYS A 6 50.73 -18.22 7.03
CA LYS A 6 49.55 -17.84 7.80
C LYS A 6 49.12 -16.39 7.53
N ILE A 7 50.08 -15.47 7.47
CA ILE A 7 49.83 -14.07 7.16
C ILE A 7 49.25 -13.93 5.74
N SER A 8 49.81 -14.63 4.75
CA SER A 8 49.29 -14.65 3.38
C SER A 8 47.86 -15.18 3.31
N ILE A 9 47.53 -16.26 4.03
CA ILE A 9 46.15 -16.77 4.11
C ILE A 9 45.21 -15.72 4.72
N CYS A 10 45.60 -15.11 5.84
CA CYS A 10 44.77 -14.09 6.49
C CYS A 10 44.51 -12.89 5.58
N ILE A 11 45.51 -12.46 4.81
CA ILE A 11 45.35 -11.37 3.83
C ILE A 11 44.37 -11.77 2.72
N VAL A 12 44.53 -12.97 2.14
CA VAL A 12 43.63 -13.46 1.09
C VAL A 12 42.19 -13.58 1.60
N LEU A 13 41.98 -14.13 2.80
CA LEU A 13 40.65 -14.20 3.42
C LEU A 13 40.05 -12.81 3.66
N SER A 14 40.86 -11.86 4.12
CA SER A 14 40.42 -10.47 4.34
C SER A 14 40.00 -9.81 3.02
N ILE A 15 40.75 -10.01 1.94
CA ILE A 15 40.41 -9.51 0.60
C ILE A 15 39.11 -10.13 0.10
N ILE A 16 38.91 -11.44 0.27
CA ILE A 16 37.66 -12.12 -0.12
C ILE A 16 36.47 -11.57 0.66
N ILE A 17 36.61 -11.35 1.97
CA ILE A 17 35.55 -10.78 2.80
C ILE A 17 35.23 -9.35 2.38
N ILE A 18 36.25 -8.51 2.18
CA ILE A 18 36.07 -7.11 1.73
C ILE A 18 35.42 -7.08 0.36
N PHE A 19 35.87 -7.91 -0.58
CA PHE A 19 35.31 -7.97 -1.93
C PHE A 19 33.87 -8.47 -1.91
N GLY A 20 33.56 -9.48 -1.09
CA GLY A 20 32.20 -9.97 -0.90
C GLY A 20 31.29 -8.90 -0.30
N PHE A 21 31.75 -8.16 0.70
CA PHE A 21 31.02 -7.04 1.30
C PHE A 21 30.78 -5.90 0.30
N LEU A 22 31.81 -5.48 -0.43
CA LEU A 22 31.69 -4.43 -1.44
C LEU A 22 30.74 -4.84 -2.57
N SER A 23 30.82 -6.09 -3.04
CA SER A 23 29.90 -6.64 -4.04
C SER A 23 28.46 -6.62 -3.51
N TYR A 24 28.25 -7.13 -2.29
CA TYR A 24 26.93 -7.12 -1.65
C TYR A 24 26.35 -5.70 -1.53
N HIS A 25 27.13 -4.76 -1.01
CA HIS A 25 26.70 -3.38 -0.82
C HIS A 25 26.39 -2.67 -2.15
N ASN A 26 27.19 -2.93 -3.17
CA ASN A 26 26.97 -2.39 -4.51
C ASN A 26 25.66 -2.94 -5.11
N MET A 27 25.41 -4.25 -4.97
CA MET A 27 24.16 -4.87 -5.44
C MET A 27 22.94 -4.29 -4.73
N TYR A 28 23.02 -4.16 -3.40
CA TYR A 28 22.00 -3.52 -2.58
C TYR A 28 21.69 -2.11 -3.08
N ASN A 29 22.67 -1.21 -3.14
CA ASN A 29 22.45 0.19 -3.51
C ASN A 29 21.95 0.36 -4.95
N ARG A 30 22.38 -0.49 -5.90
CA ARG A 30 21.98 -0.37 -7.32
C ARG A 30 20.58 -0.88 -7.61
N SER A 31 20.05 -1.75 -6.75
CA SER A 31 18.73 -2.36 -6.90
C SER A 31 17.70 -1.76 -5.96
N LEU A 32 18.13 -0.85 -5.08
CA LEU A 32 17.27 -0.24 -4.09
C LEU A 32 16.24 0.66 -4.77
N ILE A 33 14.98 0.31 -4.58
CA ILE A 33 13.83 1.05 -5.11
C ILE A 33 12.87 1.31 -3.96
N HIS A 34 12.36 2.53 -3.90
CA HIS A 34 11.41 2.99 -2.90
C HIS A 34 10.16 3.49 -3.61
N HIS A 35 9.00 2.98 -3.21
CA HIS A 35 7.76 3.39 -3.84
C HIS A 35 6.56 3.21 -2.91
N TYR A 36 5.52 4.00 -3.18
CA TYR A 36 4.19 3.80 -2.63
C TYR A 36 3.29 3.17 -3.67
N THR A 37 2.40 2.28 -3.24
CA THR A 37 1.26 1.82 -4.05
C THR A 37 -0.03 2.19 -3.38
N TYR A 38 -1.00 2.68 -4.14
CA TYR A 38 -2.35 2.93 -3.66
C TYR A 38 -3.35 2.38 -4.67
N SER A 39 -4.28 1.55 -4.20
CA SER A 39 -5.30 0.94 -5.05
C SER A 39 -6.69 1.01 -4.43
N ILE A 40 -7.69 1.24 -5.28
CA ILE A 40 -9.11 1.22 -4.97
C ILE A 40 -9.77 0.24 -5.93
N ASN A 41 -10.44 -0.75 -5.37
CA ASN A 41 -11.18 -1.76 -6.11
C ASN A 41 -12.66 -1.63 -5.78
N ILE A 42 -13.50 -1.56 -6.81
CA ILE A 42 -14.96 -1.49 -6.67
C ILE A 42 -15.56 -2.68 -7.41
N ALA A 43 -16.23 -3.56 -6.69
CA ALA A 43 -16.97 -4.71 -7.22
C ALA A 43 -18.46 -4.53 -6.92
N THR A 44 -19.31 -4.76 -7.90
CA THR A 44 -20.78 -4.74 -7.72
C THR A 44 -21.42 -5.87 -8.53
N ASP A 45 -22.45 -6.50 -7.98
CA ASP A 45 -23.27 -7.49 -8.68
C ASP A 45 -24.47 -6.89 -9.44
N SER A 46 -24.72 -5.61 -9.24
CA SER A 46 -25.84 -4.87 -9.86
C SER A 46 -25.37 -3.51 -10.37
N PRO A 47 -26.08 -2.88 -11.33
CA PRO A 47 -25.76 -1.53 -11.77
C PRO A 47 -25.82 -0.52 -10.61
N LEU A 48 -24.88 0.42 -10.60
CA LEU A 48 -24.88 1.56 -9.69
C LEU A 48 -25.07 2.84 -10.48
N ASP A 49 -26.00 3.68 -10.07
CA ASP A 49 -26.25 4.98 -10.70
C ASP A 49 -25.91 6.12 -9.73
N ASN A 50 -25.55 7.28 -10.30
CA ASN A 50 -25.21 8.51 -9.58
C ASN A 50 -24.11 8.30 -8.52
N VAL A 51 -23.04 7.58 -8.87
CA VAL A 51 -22.00 7.17 -7.93
C VAL A 51 -21.17 8.38 -7.47
N THR A 52 -21.12 8.60 -6.16
CA THR A 52 -20.18 9.50 -5.49
C THR A 52 -19.58 8.81 -4.28
N LEU A 53 -18.27 8.64 -4.29
CA LEU A 53 -17.51 8.04 -3.20
C LEU A 53 -16.48 9.03 -2.66
N TYR A 54 -16.34 9.10 -1.34
CA TYR A 54 -15.18 9.72 -0.67
C TYR A 54 -14.42 8.64 0.09
N ILE A 55 -13.18 8.39 -0.35
CA ILE A 55 -12.36 7.29 0.14
C ILE A 55 -11.16 7.85 0.94
N PRO A 56 -10.78 7.22 2.07
CA PRO A 56 -9.53 7.52 2.75
C PRO A 56 -8.34 7.42 1.81
N LEU A 57 -7.43 8.40 1.88
CA LEU A 57 -6.20 8.42 1.09
C LEU A 57 -4.98 8.66 1.98
N PRO A 58 -3.78 8.32 1.49
CA PRO A 58 -2.55 8.45 2.25
C PRO A 58 -2.15 9.91 2.40
N VAL A 59 -2.06 10.43 3.61
CA VAL A 59 -1.76 11.84 3.89
C VAL A 59 -0.53 11.95 4.78
N MET A 60 0.34 12.91 4.46
CA MET A 60 1.49 13.31 5.28
C MET A 60 1.66 14.82 5.18
N ASN A 61 1.81 15.50 6.33
CA ASN A 61 1.95 16.96 6.39
C ASN A 61 0.85 17.69 5.60
N ASP A 62 -0.40 17.27 5.81
CA ASP A 62 -1.61 17.82 5.16
C ASP A 62 -1.63 17.73 3.62
N SER A 63 -0.75 16.91 3.05
CA SER A 63 -0.65 16.69 1.61
C SER A 63 -0.75 15.20 1.26
N SER A 64 -1.14 14.92 0.02
CA SER A 64 -1.12 13.56 -0.52
C SER A 64 -0.52 13.52 -1.92
N PRO A 65 0.80 13.32 -2.04
CA PRO A 65 1.44 13.10 -3.34
C PRO A 65 0.86 11.88 -4.08
N VAL A 66 0.54 10.81 -3.35
CA VAL A 66 -0.03 9.58 -3.92
C VAL A 66 -1.46 9.81 -4.42
N GLY A 67 -2.28 10.53 -3.65
CA GLY A 67 -3.64 10.91 -4.06
C GLY A 67 -3.62 11.84 -5.28
N GLN A 68 -2.70 12.80 -5.32
CA GLN A 68 -2.54 13.69 -6.49
C GLN A 68 -2.13 12.89 -7.73
N ASN A 69 -1.19 11.94 -7.60
CA ASN A 69 -0.79 11.07 -8.72
C ASN A 69 -1.99 10.30 -9.30
N MET A 70 -2.87 9.76 -8.45
CA MET A 70 -4.09 9.09 -8.91
C MET A 70 -5.06 10.05 -9.62
N VAL A 71 -5.22 11.28 -9.13
CA VAL A 71 -6.06 12.30 -9.77
C VAL A 71 -5.54 12.63 -11.16
N ASP A 72 -4.25 12.92 -11.28
CA ASP A 72 -3.61 13.27 -12.56
C ASP A 72 -3.72 12.11 -13.54
N GLU A 73 -3.37 10.90 -13.10
CA GLU A 73 -3.35 9.70 -13.94
C GLU A 73 -4.72 9.35 -14.53
N TYR A 74 -5.80 9.42 -13.75
CA TYR A 74 -7.11 8.95 -14.21
C TYR A 74 -7.97 10.05 -14.85
N ASN A 75 -7.76 11.33 -14.48
CA ASN A 75 -8.45 12.42 -15.16
C ASN A 75 -7.88 12.69 -16.56
N ASP A 76 -6.57 12.53 -16.75
CA ASP A 76 -5.92 12.74 -18.05
C ASP A 76 -6.29 11.66 -19.08
N LYS A 77 -6.66 10.45 -18.62
CA LYS A 77 -7.03 9.31 -19.48
C LYS A 77 -8.46 9.39 -20.06
N GLU A 78 -9.13 10.55 -19.99
CA GLU A 78 -10.55 10.73 -20.37
C GLU A 78 -11.49 9.68 -19.73
N SER A 79 -11.19 9.29 -18.48
CA SER A 79 -12.03 8.34 -17.75
C SER A 79 -13.45 8.88 -17.54
N ARG A 80 -14.43 7.96 -17.55
CA ARG A 80 -15.80 8.24 -17.07
C ARG A 80 -15.82 8.62 -15.59
N TRP A 81 -14.81 8.17 -14.86
CA TRP A 81 -14.59 8.54 -13.47
C TRP A 81 -13.90 9.89 -13.37
N LYS A 82 -14.44 10.76 -12.51
CA LYS A 82 -13.83 12.03 -12.14
C LYS A 82 -13.25 11.94 -10.74
N PHE A 83 -11.95 12.15 -10.67
CA PHE A 83 -11.17 12.14 -9.44
C PHE A 83 -10.90 13.56 -8.96
N ALA A 84 -10.94 13.78 -7.65
CA ALA A 84 -10.51 15.03 -7.05
C ALA A 84 -10.08 14.80 -5.61
N LEU A 85 -9.14 15.59 -5.11
CA LEU A 85 -8.91 15.70 -3.66
C LEU A 85 -9.94 16.67 -3.09
N VAL A 86 -10.61 16.28 -2.00
CA VAL A 86 -11.65 17.08 -1.37
C VAL A 86 -11.48 17.12 0.15
N ASP A 87 -11.71 18.29 0.74
CA ASP A 87 -11.80 18.42 2.18
C ASP A 87 -13.20 18.05 2.65
N THR A 88 -13.27 17.16 3.64
CA THR A 88 -14.52 16.72 4.25
C THR A 88 -14.52 17.04 5.74
N LYS A 89 -15.68 16.91 6.39
CA LYS A 89 -15.78 17.00 7.87
C LYS A 89 -14.92 15.96 8.60
N HIS A 90 -14.41 14.96 7.88
CA HIS A 90 -13.58 13.88 8.38
C HIS A 90 -12.12 13.99 7.89
N GLY A 91 -11.73 15.12 7.29
CA GLY A 91 -10.39 15.32 6.73
C GLY A 91 -10.34 15.16 5.20
N PRO A 92 -9.14 15.30 4.62
CA PRO A 92 -8.93 15.17 3.17
C PRO A 92 -9.24 13.74 2.70
N MET A 93 -10.02 13.65 1.62
CA MET A 93 -10.44 12.39 0.99
C MET A 93 -10.35 12.46 -0.54
N ILE A 94 -10.30 11.31 -1.20
CA ILE A 94 -10.32 11.23 -2.65
C ILE A 94 -11.77 11.04 -3.07
N SER A 95 -12.26 12.00 -3.85
CA SER A 95 -13.57 11.96 -4.46
C SER A 95 -13.50 11.19 -5.76
N MET A 96 -14.39 10.22 -5.92
CA MET A 96 -14.59 9.47 -7.15
C MET A 96 -16.05 9.59 -7.56
N LYS A 97 -16.30 10.10 -8.78
CA LYS A 97 -17.66 10.30 -9.29
C LYS A 97 -17.83 9.70 -10.69
N THR A 98 -18.97 9.08 -10.95
CA THR A 98 -19.38 8.61 -12.28
C THR A 98 -20.90 8.47 -12.32
N ASP A 99 -21.51 8.66 -13.48
CA ASP A 99 -22.97 8.60 -13.61
C ASP A 99 -23.50 7.17 -13.47
N ASN A 100 -22.74 6.18 -13.95
CA ASN A 100 -23.15 4.78 -13.92
C ASN A 100 -21.93 3.84 -13.82
N VAL A 101 -22.13 2.71 -13.14
CA VAL A 101 -21.21 1.58 -13.04
C VAL A 101 -21.96 0.29 -13.36
N GLU A 102 -21.62 -0.33 -14.49
CA GLU A 102 -22.13 -1.65 -14.85
C GLU A 102 -21.36 -2.78 -14.13
N PRO A 103 -22.06 -3.82 -13.64
CA PRO A 103 -21.41 -4.96 -13.03
C PRO A 103 -20.60 -5.73 -14.07
N ARG A 104 -19.45 -6.26 -13.65
CA ARG A 104 -18.57 -7.06 -14.50
C ARG A 104 -18.50 -8.46 -13.93
N PHE A 105 -18.66 -9.46 -14.80
CA PHE A 105 -18.63 -10.86 -14.39
C PHE A 105 -17.55 -11.62 -15.15
N GLY A 106 -16.75 -12.38 -14.40
CA GLY A 106 -15.80 -13.36 -14.91
C GLY A 106 -16.32 -14.77 -14.68
N LEU A 107 -15.91 -15.74 -15.51
CA LEU A 107 -16.24 -17.14 -15.32
C LEU A 107 -15.28 -17.79 -14.32
N LYS A 108 -15.81 -18.54 -13.34
CA LYS A 108 -15.02 -19.50 -12.57
C LYS A 108 -14.80 -20.72 -13.47
N GLY A 109 -13.53 -21.10 -13.66
CA GLY A 109 -13.09 -21.99 -14.74
C GLY A 109 -14.03 -23.15 -15.10
N GLY A 110 -14.23 -23.37 -16.41
CA GLY A 110 -14.90 -24.57 -16.98
C GLY A 110 -16.41 -24.72 -16.74
N GLY A 111 -17.04 -23.91 -15.88
CA GLY A 111 -18.46 -24.01 -15.53
C GLY A 111 -19.26 -22.71 -15.76
N PRO A 112 -20.57 -22.72 -15.45
CA PRO A 112 -21.45 -21.54 -15.60
C PRO A 112 -21.35 -20.54 -14.44
N GLU A 113 -20.59 -20.86 -13.39
CA GLU A 113 -20.46 -20.00 -12.22
C GLU A 113 -19.70 -18.71 -12.56
N THR A 114 -20.24 -17.57 -12.12
CA THR A 114 -19.61 -16.27 -12.29
C THR A 114 -19.08 -15.72 -10.96
N TYR A 115 -18.16 -14.76 -11.06
CA TYR A 115 -17.74 -13.92 -9.96
C TYR A 115 -17.66 -12.46 -10.42
N THR A 116 -17.84 -11.54 -9.49
CA THR A 116 -17.72 -10.11 -9.78
C THR A 116 -16.26 -9.74 -10.01
N VAL A 117 -15.99 -9.10 -11.14
CA VAL A 117 -14.66 -8.57 -11.49
C VAL A 117 -14.60 -7.11 -11.05
N PRO A 118 -13.69 -6.73 -10.14
CA PRO A 118 -13.60 -5.35 -9.69
C PRO A 118 -13.13 -4.42 -10.81
N ILE A 119 -13.60 -3.18 -10.75
CA ILE A 119 -12.94 -2.05 -11.40
C ILE A 119 -11.77 -1.65 -10.51
N VAL A 120 -10.57 -1.68 -11.09
CA VAL A 120 -9.31 -1.40 -10.38
C VAL A 120 -8.84 -0.01 -10.76
N PHE A 121 -8.56 0.80 -9.74
CA PHE A 121 -7.81 2.04 -9.84
C PHE A 121 -6.56 1.89 -9.01
N ASP A 122 -5.39 2.04 -9.60
CA ASP A 122 -4.13 1.91 -8.91
C ASP A 122 -3.15 2.96 -9.40
N THR A 123 -2.22 3.33 -8.51
CA THR A 123 -1.10 4.18 -8.87
C THR A 123 0.13 3.76 -8.07
N MET A 124 1.29 3.98 -8.68
CA MET A 124 2.59 3.73 -8.05
C MET A 124 3.41 5.02 -8.10
N LEU A 125 3.93 5.44 -6.94
CA LEU A 125 4.74 6.65 -6.80
C LEU A 125 6.14 6.29 -6.30
N PHE A 126 7.14 6.43 -7.16
CA PHE A 126 8.55 6.24 -6.80
C PHE A 126 9.07 7.46 -6.03
N VAL A 127 9.92 7.20 -5.03
CA VAL A 127 10.56 8.24 -4.21
C VAL A 127 12.06 8.01 -4.09
N GLU A 128 12.83 9.08 -3.93
CA GLU A 128 14.29 9.02 -3.86
C GLU A 128 14.83 8.73 -2.45
N ARG A 129 13.95 8.73 -1.44
CA ARG A 129 14.32 8.45 -0.05
C ARG A 129 13.83 7.08 0.38
N MET A 130 14.55 6.46 1.30
CA MET A 130 14.08 5.27 1.98
C MET A 130 12.82 5.59 2.79
N ILE A 131 11.85 4.69 2.72
CA ILE A 131 10.60 4.75 3.48
C ILE A 131 10.86 4.15 4.87
N ASP A 132 10.53 4.86 5.95
CA ASP A 132 10.55 4.36 7.32
C ASP A 132 9.36 3.43 7.56
N THR A 133 9.50 2.21 7.06
CA THR A 133 8.50 1.16 7.17
C THR A 133 8.28 0.69 8.61
N LYS A 134 9.25 0.90 9.50
CA LYS A 134 9.18 0.45 10.90
C LYS A 134 8.44 1.45 11.79
N ASN A 135 8.69 2.75 11.62
CA ASN A 135 8.02 3.81 12.38
C ASN A 135 7.11 4.65 11.46
N SER A 136 6.32 3.99 10.62
CA SER A 136 5.51 4.66 9.59
C SER A 136 4.41 5.56 10.15
N ILE A 137 3.96 5.34 11.39
CA ILE A 137 2.89 6.13 12.04
C ILE A 137 3.19 7.62 12.07
N ASP A 138 4.44 7.99 12.37
CA ASP A 138 4.83 9.40 12.54
C ASP A 138 5.62 9.94 11.34
N ASN A 139 6.18 9.05 10.51
CA ASN A 139 7.20 9.42 9.51
C ASN A 139 6.75 9.25 8.07
N GLU A 140 5.65 8.53 7.82
CA GLU A 140 5.22 8.19 6.47
C GLU A 140 3.74 8.53 6.23
N PRO A 141 3.33 8.69 4.96
CA PRO A 141 1.91 8.86 4.65
C PRO A 141 1.10 7.68 5.17
N LEU A 142 -0.09 7.96 5.70
CA LEU A 142 -1.04 6.93 6.12
C LEU A 142 -2.45 7.31 5.69
N MET A 143 -3.30 6.32 5.47
CA MET A 143 -4.70 6.54 5.14
C MET A 143 -5.39 7.31 6.25
N MET A 144 -5.90 8.49 5.91
CA MET A 144 -6.64 9.35 6.83
C MET A 144 -8.11 9.45 6.41
N PRO A 145 -9.04 9.63 7.37
CA PRO A 145 -8.82 9.78 8.81
C PRO A 145 -8.59 8.46 9.55
N LYS A 146 -7.95 8.54 10.71
CA LYS A 146 -7.88 7.45 11.69
C LYS A 146 -8.57 7.84 12.99
N TYR A 147 -9.40 6.95 13.51
CA TYR A 147 -10.02 7.04 14.82
C TYR A 147 -9.68 5.78 15.63
N ASN A 148 -9.57 5.92 16.94
CA ASN A 148 -9.40 4.78 17.86
C ASN A 148 -8.25 3.82 17.50
N LEU A 149 -7.13 4.36 16.98
CA LEU A 149 -5.96 3.56 16.63
C LEU A 149 -5.50 2.76 17.84
N ARG A 150 -5.50 1.43 17.70
CA ARG A 150 -5.11 0.49 18.75
C ARG A 150 -4.03 -0.46 18.24
N TYR A 151 -3.01 -0.67 19.05
CA TYR A 151 -2.06 -1.75 18.84
C TYR A 151 -2.72 -3.08 19.20
N THR A 152 -2.64 -4.06 18.31
CA THR A 152 -3.23 -5.40 18.50
C THR A 152 -2.18 -6.50 18.65
N GLY A 153 -0.89 -6.16 18.57
CA GLY A 153 0.22 -7.08 18.79
C GLY A 153 0.91 -7.52 17.49
N ASN A 154 1.78 -8.51 17.64
CA ASN A 154 2.44 -9.16 16.51
C ASN A 154 1.59 -10.33 15.99
N ASN A 155 1.58 -10.52 14.68
CA ASN A 155 0.87 -11.61 14.05
C ASN A 155 1.85 -12.52 13.30
N HIS A 156 1.73 -13.85 13.51
CA HIS A 156 2.60 -14.87 12.94
C HIS A 156 2.55 -14.94 11.40
N TYR A 157 1.56 -14.30 10.77
CA TYR A 157 1.50 -14.17 9.30
C TYR A 157 2.55 -13.21 8.73
N TYR A 158 3.15 -12.35 9.55
CA TYR A 158 4.15 -11.38 9.13
C TYR A 158 5.56 -11.82 9.56
N ILE A 159 6.57 -11.55 8.73
CA ILE A 159 7.97 -11.90 9.05
C ILE A 159 8.40 -11.10 10.27
N ASN A 160 8.04 -9.82 10.25
CA ASN A 160 8.09 -8.89 11.35
C ASN A 160 6.82 -8.05 11.29
N GLY A 161 6.43 -7.37 12.37
CA GLY A 161 5.51 -6.27 12.21
C GLY A 161 4.48 -6.13 13.31
N ASP A 162 4.25 -4.87 13.63
CA ASP A 162 3.29 -4.43 14.61
C ASP A 162 1.95 -4.21 13.90
N VAL A 163 0.92 -4.90 14.39
CA VAL A 163 -0.43 -4.77 13.83
C VAL A 163 -1.21 -3.74 14.64
N TYR A 164 -1.89 -2.87 13.91
CA TYR A 164 -2.80 -1.90 14.44
C TYR A 164 -4.15 -2.02 13.75
N GLU A 165 -5.21 -1.72 14.51
CA GLU A 165 -6.55 -1.55 13.98
C GLU A 165 -7.03 -0.15 14.28
N TYR A 166 -7.82 0.42 13.38
CA TYR A 166 -8.41 1.73 13.58
C TYR A 166 -9.75 1.80 12.85
N ASP A 167 -10.59 2.73 13.27
CA ASP A 167 -11.82 3.05 12.55
C ASP A 167 -11.55 4.20 11.58
N SER A 168 -12.21 4.18 10.43
CA SER A 168 -12.20 5.28 9.47
C SER A 168 -13.61 5.56 8.95
N LYS A 169 -13.70 6.44 7.96
CA LYS A 169 -14.95 6.85 7.33
C LYS A 169 -14.80 6.76 5.82
N ILE A 170 -15.84 6.25 5.17
CA ILE A 170 -16.07 6.44 3.74
C ILE A 170 -17.41 7.16 3.57
N TYR A 171 -17.53 7.99 2.55
CA TYR A 171 -18.83 8.44 2.09
C TYR A 171 -19.21 7.63 0.86
N ALA A 172 -20.43 7.12 0.83
CA ALA A 172 -20.99 6.44 -0.31
C ALA A 172 -22.38 7.01 -0.62
N TYR A 173 -22.56 7.43 -1.87
CA TYR A 173 -23.85 7.76 -2.45
C TYR A 173 -23.96 7.06 -3.80
N TYR A 174 -24.98 6.22 -3.95
CA TYR A 174 -25.33 5.58 -5.22
C TYR A 174 -26.72 4.95 -5.12
N GLU A 175 -27.38 4.84 -6.26
CA GLU A 175 -28.66 4.16 -6.44
C GLU A 175 -28.42 2.76 -7.02
N THR A 176 -29.11 1.74 -6.48
CA THR A 176 -28.99 0.34 -6.91
C THR A 176 -30.17 -0.47 -6.32
N PRO A 177 -30.49 -1.69 -6.80
CA PRO A 177 -31.49 -2.56 -6.18
C PRO A 177 -31.20 -2.85 -4.70
N ASN A 178 -32.24 -3.06 -3.90
CA ASN A 178 -32.10 -3.26 -2.44
C ASN A 178 -31.32 -4.53 -2.06
N ASP A 179 -31.24 -5.51 -2.95
CA ASP A 179 -30.52 -6.78 -2.80
C ASP A 179 -29.12 -6.76 -3.40
N ALA A 180 -28.69 -5.63 -3.98
CA ALA A 180 -27.35 -5.49 -4.55
C ALA A 180 -26.25 -5.54 -3.48
N ASN A 181 -25.09 -6.08 -3.86
CA ASN A 181 -23.88 -6.07 -3.05
C ASN A 181 -22.77 -5.29 -3.74
N VAL A 182 -22.17 -4.35 -3.00
CA VAL A 182 -21.06 -3.52 -3.45
C VAL A 182 -19.87 -3.69 -2.52
N GLY A 183 -18.81 -4.32 -3.02
CA GLY A 183 -17.54 -4.47 -2.34
C GLY A 183 -16.58 -3.32 -2.69
N ILE A 184 -16.00 -2.69 -1.67
CA ILE A 184 -14.94 -1.69 -1.84
C ILE A 184 -13.70 -2.18 -1.07
N THR A 185 -12.59 -2.31 -1.79
CA THR A 185 -11.29 -2.63 -1.20
C THR A 185 -10.32 -1.50 -1.48
N VAL A 186 -9.64 -1.02 -0.45
CA VAL A 186 -8.59 -0.01 -0.58
C VAL A 186 -7.31 -0.57 0.01
N ASN A 187 -6.22 -0.52 -0.74
CA ASN A 187 -4.90 -0.89 -0.26
C ASN A 187 -3.97 0.30 -0.39
N PHE A 188 -3.12 0.46 0.60
CA PHE A 188 -2.01 1.40 0.55
C PHE A 188 -0.76 0.74 1.13
N ASP A 189 0.36 0.87 0.45
CA ASP A 189 1.62 0.29 0.86
C ASP A 189 2.78 1.26 0.63
N GLY A 190 3.76 1.21 1.52
CA GLY A 190 5.08 1.81 1.29
C GLY A 190 6.15 0.72 1.28
N TYR A 191 6.85 0.57 0.16
CA TYR A 191 7.84 -0.48 -0.08
C TYR A 191 9.25 0.06 -0.18
N ASN A 192 10.19 -0.64 0.45
CA ASN A 192 11.59 -0.64 0.07
C ASN A 192 11.94 -2.02 -0.47
N GLU A 193 12.42 -2.09 -1.70
CA GLU A 193 12.81 -3.34 -2.35
C GLU A 193 14.28 -3.28 -2.79
N TRP A 194 14.97 -4.40 -2.68
CA TRP A 194 16.34 -4.54 -3.16
C TRP A 194 16.64 -5.99 -3.51
N TRP A 195 17.73 -6.18 -4.24
CA TRP A 195 18.24 -7.48 -4.62
C TRP A 195 19.61 -7.73 -3.99
N THR A 196 19.71 -8.80 -3.20
CA THR A 196 20.99 -9.28 -2.64
C THR A 196 21.05 -10.80 -2.61
N GLY A 197 21.27 -11.42 -3.78
CA GLY A 197 21.21 -12.88 -3.95
C GLY A 197 19.78 -13.42 -4.11
N GLY A 198 18.79 -12.52 -4.10
CA GLY A 198 17.35 -12.78 -4.17
C GLY A 198 16.58 -11.48 -3.94
N SER A 199 15.29 -11.48 -4.28
CA SER A 199 14.41 -10.34 -3.99
C SER A 199 14.18 -10.24 -2.48
N THR A 200 14.41 -9.07 -1.91
CA THR A 200 14.21 -8.79 -0.50
C THR A 200 13.53 -7.44 -0.36
N SER A 201 12.63 -7.30 0.61
CA SER A 201 11.92 -6.06 0.84
C SER A 201 11.60 -5.86 2.31
N ASN A 202 11.26 -4.62 2.65
CA ASN A 202 10.45 -4.31 3.82
C ASN A 202 9.37 -3.31 3.45
N HIS A 203 8.26 -3.35 4.16
CA HIS A 203 7.09 -2.54 3.85
C HIS A 203 6.24 -2.28 5.08
N TYR A 204 5.36 -1.29 4.96
CA TYR A 204 4.17 -1.15 5.79
C TYR A 204 2.97 -1.14 4.86
N HIS A 205 1.83 -1.62 5.33
CA HIS A 205 0.63 -1.66 4.51
C HIS A 205 -0.63 -1.42 5.31
N GLU A 206 -1.64 -0.90 4.62
CA GLU A 206 -2.96 -0.61 5.14
C GLU A 206 -4.03 -1.17 4.23
N ASN A 207 -5.08 -1.72 4.83
CA ASN A 207 -6.19 -2.30 4.10
C ASN A 207 -7.54 -1.86 4.67
N ILE A 208 -8.45 -1.56 3.74
CA ILE A 208 -9.88 -1.39 3.96
C ILE A 208 -10.58 -2.45 3.12
N LEU A 209 -11.53 -3.16 3.74
CA LEU A 209 -12.45 -4.06 3.06
C LEU A 209 -13.85 -3.80 3.62
N ILE A 210 -14.80 -3.44 2.76
CA ILE A 210 -16.19 -3.21 3.16
C ILE A 210 -17.15 -3.69 2.07
N ASP A 211 -18.18 -4.40 2.50
CA ASP A 211 -19.33 -4.77 1.66
C ASP A 211 -20.54 -3.95 2.09
N LEU A 212 -21.16 -3.28 1.13
CA LEU A 212 -22.33 -2.42 1.31
C LEU A 212 -23.53 -3.06 0.60
N SER A 213 -24.65 -3.20 1.31
CA SER A 213 -25.89 -3.76 0.75
C SER A 213 -26.85 -2.67 0.34
N GLY A 214 -27.44 -2.82 -0.84
CA GLY A 214 -28.43 -1.89 -1.39
C GLY A 214 -27.91 -0.47 -1.62
N PRO A 215 -28.81 0.50 -1.85
CA PRO A 215 -28.44 1.88 -2.09
C PRO A 215 -27.79 2.52 -0.85
N GLN A 216 -26.83 3.42 -1.08
CA GLN A 216 -26.14 4.15 -0.01
C GLN A 216 -26.41 5.65 -0.15
N ASN A 217 -26.53 6.32 1.00
CA ASN A 217 -26.74 7.76 1.07
C ASN A 217 -26.12 8.33 2.35
N GLY A 218 -24.80 8.23 2.47
CA GLY A 218 -24.11 8.85 3.60
C GLY A 218 -22.76 8.27 3.97
N TRP A 219 -22.39 8.57 5.20
CA TRP A 219 -21.12 8.17 5.80
C TRP A 219 -21.24 6.78 6.43
N VAL A 220 -20.30 5.90 6.09
CA VAL A 220 -20.17 4.56 6.67
C VAL A 220 -18.91 4.51 7.53
N THR A 221 -19.01 3.90 8.70
CA THR A 221 -17.85 3.59 9.55
C THR A 221 -17.25 2.29 9.07
N ILE A 222 -15.94 2.27 8.87
CA ILE A 222 -15.19 1.10 8.43
C ILE A 222 -14.11 0.77 9.44
N ASN A 223 -13.83 -0.52 9.61
CA ASN A 223 -12.67 -0.98 10.35
C ASN A 223 -11.51 -1.20 9.38
N CYS A 224 -10.33 -0.77 9.78
CA CYS A 224 -9.14 -0.74 8.95
C CYS A 224 -7.98 -1.38 9.69
N LYS A 225 -7.05 -1.94 8.93
CA LYS A 225 -5.83 -2.55 9.46
C LYS A 225 -4.62 -1.80 8.95
N LEU A 226 -3.66 -1.55 9.84
CA LEU A 226 -2.32 -1.08 9.52
C LEU A 226 -1.32 -2.10 10.04
N VAL A 227 -0.34 -2.45 9.23
CA VAL A 227 0.81 -3.26 9.63
C VAL A 227 2.05 -2.46 9.33
N THR A 228 2.86 -2.24 10.37
CA THR A 228 4.15 -1.56 10.23
C THR A 228 5.26 -2.57 10.35
N GLY A 229 6.39 -2.31 9.70
CA GLY A 229 7.61 -3.01 10.01
C GLY A 229 7.73 -4.40 9.43
N ASP A 230 6.95 -4.79 8.41
CA ASP A 230 7.02 -6.13 7.83
C ASP A 230 8.18 -6.27 6.83
N GLY A 231 8.65 -7.51 6.66
CA GLY A 231 9.77 -7.86 5.80
C GLY A 231 11.12 -7.89 6.52
N THR A 232 12.19 -7.77 5.74
CA THR A 232 13.56 -7.97 6.21
C THR A 232 14.24 -6.65 6.53
N TYR A 233 14.95 -6.59 7.66
CA TYR A 233 15.78 -5.46 8.03
C TYR A 233 17.22 -5.93 8.13
N LEU A 234 18.13 -5.29 7.38
CA LEU A 234 19.55 -5.59 7.44
C LEU A 234 20.12 -5.09 8.78
N GLY A 235 20.12 -5.99 9.79
CA GLY A 235 20.48 -5.69 11.18
C GLY A 235 21.94 -5.32 11.46
N ILE A 236 22.79 -5.14 10.43
CA ILE A 236 24.26 -5.01 10.63
C ILE A 236 24.82 -3.63 10.26
N LEU A 237 24.11 -2.77 9.51
CA LEU A 237 24.73 -1.52 9.03
C LEU A 237 24.50 -0.26 9.89
N LYS A 238 23.47 -0.20 10.76
CA LYS A 238 23.20 1.02 11.56
C LYS A 238 24.28 1.36 12.59
N HIS A 239 25.17 0.43 12.94
CA HIS A 239 26.26 0.69 13.90
C HIS A 239 27.62 0.94 13.26
N LEU A 240 27.83 0.55 12.00
CA LEU A 240 29.13 0.64 11.33
C LEU A 240 29.26 1.84 10.39
N LEU A 241 28.14 2.44 9.95
CA LEU A 241 28.15 3.59 9.06
C LEU A 241 27.45 4.79 9.70
N LYS A 242 27.95 5.26 10.84
CA LYS A 242 27.86 6.70 11.14
C LYS A 242 28.67 7.44 10.06
N ILE A 243 28.07 7.59 8.89
CA ILE A 243 28.39 8.57 7.87
C ILE A 243 27.13 9.40 7.70
#